data_AF-A0A1F6V0F9-F1
#
_entry.id   AF-A0A1F6V0F9-F1
#
_cell.length_a   1.000
_cell.length_b   1.000
_cell.length_c   1.000
_cell.angle_alpha   90.00
_cell.angle_beta   90.00
_cell.angle_gamma   90.00
#
_symmetry.space_group_name_H-M   'P 1'
#
loop_
_entity.id
_entity.type
_entity.pdbx_description
1 polymer ?
#
loop_
_entity_poly.entity_id
_entity_poly.type
_entity_poly.pdbx_seq_one_letter_code
_entity_poly.pdbx_strand_id
1 'polypeptide(L)'
;MKKEIHGLKTLYSPEPPEKLKRTLDLKSILLSQTLPLLDSKYHLKGTEGSIKYYEGLTAIKNLYSDILKNLKSGDFYYAVSNETEWQNIDNGYFMKYHVEKRVDLGLITKLLFIDSPEAQKRKQFERNFNEKVRLLPKNINIHVDMVITPNQFVTFQLHEPMVALVVENQSMITVQKELFELLWDKYN
;
A
#
# COMPACT_ATOMS: atom_id res chain seq x y z
N MET A 1 18.64 -27.98 24.00
CA MET A 1 19.68 -29.02 23.78
C MET A 1 20.66 -28.98 24.92
N LYS A 2 21.02 -30.13 25.50
CA LYS A 2 22.08 -30.19 26.49
C LYS A 2 23.41 -30.37 25.74
N LYS A 3 24.38 -29.51 26.05
CA LYS A 3 25.73 -29.56 25.47
C LYS A 3 26.67 -30.10 26.53
N GLU A 4 27.29 -31.24 26.27
CA GLU A 4 28.33 -31.81 27.12
C GLU A 4 29.64 -31.86 26.35
N ILE A 5 30.71 -31.37 26.97
CA ILE A 5 32.05 -31.35 26.39
C ILE A 5 32.81 -32.54 26.96
N HIS A 6 33.27 -33.44 26.10
CA HIS A 6 34.15 -34.56 26.46
C HIS A 6 35.43 -34.45 25.64
N GLY A 7 36.47 -33.89 26.24
CA GLY A 7 37.73 -33.58 25.57
C GLY A 7 37.54 -32.60 24.40
N LEU A 8 38.04 -32.95 23.21
CA LEU A 8 37.93 -32.12 21.98
C LEU A 8 36.58 -32.25 21.26
N LYS A 9 35.65 -33.09 21.74
CA LYS A 9 34.36 -33.35 21.08
C LYS A 9 33.21 -32.75 21.89
N THR A 10 32.30 -32.09 21.18
CA THR A 10 31.01 -31.63 21.71
C THR A 10 29.94 -32.65 21.37
N LEU A 11 29.28 -33.20 22.37
CA LEU A 11 28.11 -34.07 22.21
C LEU A 11 26.83 -33.26 22.44
N TYR A 12 25.88 -33.44 21.53
CA TYR A 12 24.53 -32.87 21.65
C TYR A 12 23.57 -34.01 21.97
N SER A 13 22.80 -33.86 23.04
CA SER A 13 21.73 -34.80 23.37
C SER A 13 20.36 -34.11 23.26
N PRO A 14 19.34 -34.85 22.78
CA PRO A 14 17.97 -34.36 22.74
C PRO A 14 17.49 -34.10 24.17
N GLU A 15 16.72 -33.02 24.34
CA GLU A 15 16.08 -32.72 25.60
C GLU A 15 14.74 -33.49 25.74
N PRO A 16 14.29 -33.77 26.98
CA PRO A 16 12.98 -34.37 27.19
C PRO A 16 11.86 -33.56 26.51
N PRO A 17 10.93 -34.18 25.77
CA PRO A 17 9.86 -33.49 25.05
C PRO A 17 9.01 -32.54 25.91
N GLU A 18 8.88 -32.82 27.21
CA GLU A 18 8.17 -31.99 28.18
C GLU A 18 8.75 -30.57 28.29
N LYS A 19 10.05 -30.39 27.97
CA LYS A 19 10.68 -29.07 27.91
C LYS A 19 10.15 -28.22 26.77
N LEU A 20 9.70 -28.82 25.66
CA LEU A 20 9.08 -28.07 24.56
C LEU A 20 7.76 -27.45 25.02
N LYS A 21 6.93 -28.23 25.72
CA LYS A 21 5.67 -27.75 26.30
C LYS A 21 5.91 -26.60 27.29
N ARG A 22 6.87 -26.77 28.22
CA ARG A 22 7.25 -25.70 29.15
C ARG A 22 7.76 -24.45 28.43
N THR A 23 8.51 -24.59 27.35
CA THR A 23 9.00 -23.44 26.56
C THR A 23 7.85 -22.70 25.88
N LEU A 24 6.84 -23.43 25.36
CA LEU A 24 5.63 -22.83 24.80
C LEU A 24 4.81 -22.11 25.87
N ASP A 25 4.63 -22.72 27.05
CA ASP A 25 3.89 -22.12 28.16
C ASP A 25 4.56 -20.83 28.64
N LEU A 26 5.89 -20.83 28.77
CA LEU A 26 6.66 -19.63 29.14
C LEU A 26 6.54 -18.52 28.09
N LYS A 27 6.61 -18.86 26.80
CA LYS A 27 6.39 -17.89 25.72
C LYS A 27 4.97 -17.35 25.70
N SER A 28 3.98 -18.20 26.00
CA SER A 28 2.57 -17.81 26.10
C SER A 28 2.32 -16.84 27.25
N ILE A 29 2.94 -17.07 28.41
CA ILE A 29 2.88 -16.17 29.56
C ILE A 29 3.53 -14.83 29.22
N LEU A 30 4.73 -14.84 28.63
CA LEU A 30 5.43 -13.62 28.21
C LEU A 30 4.61 -12.82 27.19
N LEU A 31 3.99 -13.51 26.24
CA LEU A 31 3.11 -12.90 25.25
C LEU A 31 1.88 -12.28 25.92
N SER A 32 1.26 -12.99 26.87
CA SER A 32 0.09 -12.49 27.61
C SER A 32 0.41 -11.27 28.47
N GLN A 33 1.63 -11.15 28.98
CA GLN A 33 2.09 -9.99 29.74
C GLN A 33 2.44 -8.79 28.85
N THR A 34 2.94 -9.05 27.65
CA THR A 34 3.31 -8.00 26.69
C THR A 34 2.13 -7.56 25.82
N LEU A 35 1.11 -8.41 25.63
CA LEU A 35 -0.08 -8.11 24.83
C LEU A 35 -0.74 -6.80 25.25
N PRO A 36 -1.05 -6.55 26.54
CA PRO A 36 -1.69 -5.30 26.97
C PRO A 36 -0.83 -4.06 26.71
N LEU A 37 0.50 -4.18 26.70
CA LEU A 37 1.43 -3.08 26.37
C LEU A 37 1.48 -2.83 24.86
N LEU A 38 1.37 -3.88 24.06
CA LEU A 38 1.22 -3.77 22.60
C LEU A 38 -0.16 -3.21 22.22
N ASP A 39 -1.18 -3.64 22.95
CA ASP A 39 -2.57 -3.21 22.80
C ASP A 39 -2.74 -1.75 23.23
N SER A 40 -2.12 -1.32 24.33
CA SER A 40 -2.12 0.09 24.72
C SER A 40 -1.36 0.98 23.72
N LYS A 41 -0.23 0.50 23.16
CA LYS A 41 0.45 1.18 22.04
C LYS A 41 -0.41 1.21 20.77
N TYR A 42 -1.21 0.18 20.54
CA TYR A 42 -2.16 0.12 19.44
C TYR A 42 -3.36 1.07 19.66
N HIS A 43 -3.83 1.21 20.90
CA HIS A 43 -4.96 2.04 21.30
C HIS A 43 -4.62 3.51 21.61
N LEU A 44 -3.33 3.87 21.70
CA LEU A 44 -2.88 5.27 21.63
C LEU A 44 -3.26 5.95 20.29
N LYS A 45 -3.80 5.20 19.32
CA LYS A 45 -4.55 5.65 18.13
C LYS A 45 -5.89 6.35 18.46
N GLY A 46 -5.98 7.07 19.57
CA GLY A 46 -7.19 7.80 19.94
C GLY A 46 -7.47 9.02 19.05
N THR A 47 -6.45 9.63 18.43
CA THR A 47 -6.61 10.92 17.73
C THR A 47 -5.61 11.23 16.60
N GLU A 48 -4.59 10.41 16.36
CA GLU A 48 -3.54 10.74 15.39
C GLU A 48 -3.44 9.64 14.33
N GLY A 49 -3.66 10.02 13.06
CA GLY A 49 -3.64 9.10 11.93
C GLY A 49 -2.36 8.28 11.79
N SER A 50 -2.42 7.18 11.04
CA SER A 50 -1.28 6.24 10.91
C SER A 50 -0.43 6.52 9.68
N ILE A 51 0.87 6.24 9.75
CA ILE A 51 1.77 6.18 8.58
C ILE A 51 2.33 4.76 8.49
N LYS A 52 2.20 4.12 7.32
CA LYS A 52 2.69 2.76 7.05
C LYS A 52 3.70 2.80 5.91
N TYR A 53 4.72 1.95 6.00
CA TYR A 53 5.77 1.78 5.01
C TYR A 53 5.71 0.36 4.43
N TYR A 54 5.75 0.25 3.12
CA TYR A 54 5.72 -1.00 2.38
C TYR A 54 6.93 -1.07 1.46
N GLU A 55 7.56 -2.23 1.41
CA GLU A 55 8.77 -2.47 0.62
C GLU A 55 8.63 -3.73 -0.24
N GLY A 56 9.06 -3.61 -1.49
CA GLY A 56 9.07 -4.68 -2.46
C GLY A 56 7.74 -4.88 -3.18
N LEU A 57 7.83 -5.36 -4.41
CA LEU A 57 6.70 -5.50 -5.34
C LEU A 57 5.51 -6.28 -4.74
N THR A 58 5.77 -7.37 -4.01
CA THR A 58 4.71 -8.17 -3.38
C THR A 58 3.90 -7.37 -2.36
N ALA A 59 4.58 -6.57 -1.52
CA ALA A 59 3.91 -5.73 -0.53
C ALA A 59 3.04 -4.66 -1.21
N ILE A 60 3.52 -4.09 -2.32
CA ILE A 60 2.80 -3.09 -3.11
C ILE A 60 1.58 -3.70 -3.81
N LYS A 61 1.69 -4.90 -4.40
CA LYS A 61 0.53 -5.59 -4.99
C LYS A 61 -0.59 -5.83 -3.97
N ASN A 62 -0.21 -6.22 -2.76
CA ASN A 62 -1.14 -6.37 -1.65
C ASN A 62 -1.74 -5.02 -1.26
N LEU A 63 -0.93 -3.96 -1.19
CA LEU A 63 -1.39 -2.60 -0.92
C LEU A 63 -2.45 -2.13 -1.93
N TYR A 64 -2.24 -2.30 -3.24
CA TYR A 64 -3.26 -1.92 -4.24
C TYR A 64 -4.58 -2.68 -4.04
N SER A 65 -4.49 -3.97 -3.71
CA SER A 65 -5.68 -4.75 -3.37
C SER A 65 -6.36 -4.23 -2.11
N ASP A 66 -5.58 -3.84 -1.08
CA ASP A 66 -6.08 -3.30 0.18
C ASP A 66 -6.70 -1.91 0.02
N ILE A 67 -6.21 -1.08 -0.90
CA ILE A 67 -6.83 0.21 -1.24
C ILE A 67 -8.30 0.02 -1.59
N LEU A 68 -8.62 -1.00 -2.40
CA LEU A 68 -9.98 -1.23 -2.88
C LEU A 68 -10.90 -1.89 -1.84
N LYS A 69 -10.37 -2.68 -0.90
CA LYS A 69 -11.18 -3.46 0.06
C LYS A 69 -12.12 -2.62 0.90
N ASN A 70 -11.73 -1.40 1.23
CA ASN A 70 -12.47 -0.52 2.14
C ASN A 70 -13.26 0.57 1.41
N LEU A 71 -13.32 0.53 0.07
CA LEU A 71 -14.06 1.50 -0.74
C LEU A 71 -15.43 0.97 -1.10
N LYS A 72 -16.37 1.89 -1.22
CA LYS A 72 -17.76 1.65 -1.60
C LYS A 72 -18.09 2.39 -2.88
N SER A 73 -19.16 1.96 -3.55
CA SER A 73 -19.66 2.67 -4.72
C SER A 73 -19.95 4.14 -4.40
N GLY A 74 -19.54 5.05 -5.29
CA GLY A 74 -19.62 6.48 -5.09
C GLY A 74 -18.44 7.10 -4.32
N ASP A 75 -17.58 6.31 -3.67
CA ASP A 75 -16.35 6.84 -3.08
C ASP A 75 -15.41 7.37 -4.18
N PHE A 76 -14.62 8.38 -3.83
CA PHE A 76 -13.65 8.94 -4.74
C PHE A 76 -12.37 8.10 -4.79
N TYR A 77 -11.78 8.03 -5.99
CA TYR A 77 -10.45 7.47 -6.22
C TYR A 77 -9.70 8.41 -7.14
N TYR A 78 -8.80 9.22 -6.57
CA TYR A 78 -8.03 10.19 -7.33
C TYR A 78 -6.59 9.74 -7.43
N ALA A 79 -5.98 9.87 -8.60
CA ALA A 79 -4.57 9.52 -8.75
C ALA A 79 -3.80 10.49 -9.65
N VAL A 80 -2.53 10.68 -9.31
CA VAL A 80 -1.54 11.39 -10.12
C VAL A 80 -0.38 10.43 -10.39
N SER A 81 -0.05 10.19 -11.66
CA SER A 81 0.94 9.17 -11.99
C SER A 81 1.65 9.40 -13.33
N ASN A 82 2.71 8.63 -13.53
CA ASN A 82 3.29 8.40 -14.85
C ASN A 82 2.79 7.05 -15.36
N GLU A 83 1.79 7.07 -16.25
CA GLU A 83 1.13 5.86 -16.74
C GLU A 83 2.10 4.89 -17.42
N THR A 84 3.10 5.42 -18.14
CA THR A 84 4.11 4.60 -18.81
C THR A 84 4.96 3.84 -17.79
N GLU A 85 5.48 4.52 -16.77
CA GLU A 85 6.27 3.89 -15.72
C GLU A 85 5.43 2.89 -14.91
N TRP A 86 4.20 3.27 -14.55
CA TRP A 86 3.30 2.44 -13.76
C TRP A 86 2.93 1.13 -14.45
N GLN A 87 2.64 1.16 -15.76
CA GLN A 87 2.36 -0.06 -16.52
C GLN A 87 3.58 -1.00 -16.64
N ASN A 88 4.79 -0.44 -16.64
CA ASN A 88 6.04 -1.17 -16.84
C ASN A 88 6.53 -1.94 -15.59
N ILE A 89 6.02 -1.62 -14.39
CA ILE A 89 6.49 -2.24 -13.14
C ILE A 89 6.33 -3.77 -13.14
N ASP A 90 5.22 -4.26 -13.68
CA ASP A 90 4.93 -5.69 -13.71
C ASP A 90 4.05 -6.06 -14.91
N ASN A 91 4.46 -5.60 -16.09
CA ASN A 91 3.88 -5.98 -17.39
C ASN A 91 2.34 -5.97 -17.42
N GLY A 92 1.72 -4.89 -16.92
CA GLY A 92 0.26 -4.74 -16.90
C GLY A 92 -0.49 -5.51 -15.80
N TYR A 93 0.20 -6.10 -14.81
CA TYR A 93 -0.45 -6.73 -13.64
C TYR A 93 -1.50 -5.83 -13.00
N PHE A 94 -1.16 -4.56 -12.76
CA PHE A 94 -2.08 -3.64 -12.11
C PHE A 94 -3.27 -3.27 -12.99
N MET A 95 -3.11 -3.22 -14.32
CA MET A 95 -4.25 -3.05 -15.23
C MET A 95 -5.26 -4.19 -15.04
N LYS A 96 -4.78 -5.43 -15.00
CA LYS A 96 -5.66 -6.60 -14.85
C LYS A 96 -6.26 -6.74 -13.45
N TYR A 97 -5.45 -6.59 -12.40
CA TYR A 97 -5.87 -6.97 -11.05
C TYR A 97 -6.33 -5.82 -10.17
N HIS A 98 -6.01 -4.58 -10.54
CA HIS A 98 -6.42 -3.38 -9.80
C HIS A 98 -7.45 -2.56 -10.58
N VAL A 99 -7.17 -2.21 -11.83
CA VAL A 99 -8.09 -1.37 -12.61
C VAL A 99 -9.42 -2.08 -12.85
N GLU A 100 -9.44 -3.34 -13.31
CA GLU A 100 -10.70 -4.07 -13.54
C GLU A 100 -11.57 -4.12 -12.28
N LYS A 101 -10.99 -4.47 -11.13
CA LYS A 101 -11.71 -4.49 -9.85
C LYS A 101 -12.23 -3.11 -9.44
N ARG A 102 -11.47 -2.05 -9.71
CA ARG A 102 -11.87 -0.67 -9.41
C ARG A 102 -13.09 -0.26 -10.24
N VAL A 103 -13.14 -0.66 -11.52
CA VAL A 103 -14.29 -0.38 -12.41
C VAL A 103 -15.57 -0.96 -11.82
N ASP A 104 -15.51 -2.22 -11.38
CA ASP A 104 -16.66 -2.96 -10.84
C ASP A 104 -17.23 -2.34 -9.56
N LEU A 105 -16.41 -1.62 -8.79
CA LEU A 105 -16.84 -0.94 -7.56
C LEU A 105 -17.67 0.33 -7.81
N GLY A 106 -17.69 0.87 -9.03
CA GLY A 106 -18.44 2.08 -9.36
C GLY A 106 -17.93 3.32 -8.60
N LEU A 107 -16.61 3.48 -8.51
CA LEU A 107 -15.97 4.63 -7.86
C LEU A 107 -15.98 5.89 -8.73
N ILE A 108 -15.98 7.06 -8.10
CA ILE A 108 -15.75 8.34 -8.80
C ILE A 108 -14.25 8.49 -9.05
N THR A 109 -13.79 8.05 -10.22
CA THR A 109 -12.35 8.00 -10.54
C THR A 109 -11.90 9.21 -11.37
N LYS A 110 -10.90 9.94 -10.88
CA LYS A 110 -10.22 11.04 -11.59
C LYS A 110 -8.72 10.77 -11.65
N LEU A 111 -8.12 10.84 -12.84
CA LEU A 111 -6.73 10.48 -13.06
C LEU A 111 -5.99 11.62 -13.77
N LEU A 112 -4.89 12.09 -13.18
CA LEU A 112 -3.96 13.03 -13.79
C LEU A 112 -2.70 12.27 -14.21
N PHE A 113 -2.48 12.16 -15.51
CA PHE A 113 -1.32 11.45 -16.04
C PHE A 113 -0.41 12.37 -16.82
N ILE A 114 0.90 12.17 -16.69
CA ILE A 114 1.87 12.79 -17.60
C ILE A 114 1.53 12.37 -19.03
N ASP A 115 1.46 13.33 -19.95
CA ASP A 115 1.12 13.07 -21.35
C ASP A 115 2.15 12.13 -22.00
N SER A 116 1.72 10.90 -22.26
CA SER A 116 2.47 9.85 -22.91
C SER A 116 1.55 9.04 -23.83
N PRO A 117 2.08 8.23 -24.76
CA PRO A 117 1.25 7.35 -25.59
C PRO A 117 0.30 6.46 -24.77
N GLU A 118 0.77 5.91 -23.65
CA GLU A 118 -0.03 5.09 -22.74
C GLU A 118 -1.13 5.91 -22.06
N ALA A 119 -0.82 7.12 -21.58
CA ALA A 119 -1.80 8.01 -20.97
C ALA A 119 -2.87 8.49 -21.97
N GLN A 120 -2.47 8.79 -23.21
CA GLN A 120 -3.39 9.15 -24.31
C GLN A 120 -4.33 7.99 -24.63
N LYS A 121 -3.80 6.76 -24.71
CA LYS A 121 -4.60 5.55 -24.89
C LYS A 121 -5.57 5.38 -23.71
N ARG A 122 -5.10 5.56 -22.48
CA ARG A 122 -5.94 5.49 -21.27
C ARG A 122 -7.10 6.48 -21.33
N LYS A 123 -6.82 7.74 -21.71
CA LYS A 123 -7.83 8.78 -21.93
C LYS A 123 -8.83 8.43 -23.03
N GLN A 124 -8.38 7.85 -24.14
CA GLN A 124 -9.27 7.41 -25.22
C GLN A 124 -10.30 6.37 -24.74
N PHE A 125 -9.92 5.51 -23.80
CA PHE A 125 -10.77 4.44 -23.25
C PHE A 125 -11.34 4.76 -21.87
N GLU A 126 -11.33 6.01 -21.42
CA GLU A 126 -11.72 6.37 -20.04
C GLU A 126 -13.16 5.93 -19.69
N ARG A 127 -14.07 5.95 -20.67
CA ARG A 127 -15.46 5.46 -20.50
C ARG A 127 -15.52 3.96 -20.23
N ASN A 128 -14.65 3.18 -20.86
CA ASN A 128 -14.58 1.73 -20.67
C ASN A 128 -14.13 1.37 -19.26
N PHE A 129 -13.39 2.28 -18.60
CA PHE A 129 -12.84 2.09 -17.26
C PHE A 129 -13.54 2.94 -16.20
N ASN A 130 -14.72 3.50 -16.51
CA ASN A 130 -15.51 4.34 -15.61
C ASN A 130 -14.64 5.39 -14.87
N GLU A 131 -13.80 6.09 -15.64
CA GLU A 131 -12.85 7.06 -15.12
C GLU A 131 -12.85 8.33 -15.97
N LYS A 132 -12.24 9.39 -15.43
CA LYS A 132 -11.94 10.62 -16.17
C LYS A 132 -10.44 10.82 -16.17
N VAL A 133 -9.86 11.10 -17.33
CA VAL A 133 -8.42 11.28 -17.49
C VAL A 133 -8.10 12.68 -17.99
N ARG A 134 -7.21 13.36 -17.27
CA ARG A 134 -6.61 14.63 -17.68
C ARG A 134 -5.11 14.45 -17.83
N LEU A 135 -4.56 15.16 -18.82
CA LEU A 135 -3.16 15.02 -19.20
C LEU A 135 -2.36 16.22 -18.70
N LEU A 136 -1.31 15.91 -17.97
CA LEU A 136 -0.32 16.84 -17.50
C LEU A 136 0.76 17.06 -18.57
N PRO A 137 1.42 18.23 -18.59
CA PRO A 137 2.52 18.50 -19.50
C PRO A 137 3.65 17.46 -19.42
N LYS A 138 4.24 17.13 -20.58
CA LYS A 138 5.31 16.12 -20.72
C LYS A 138 6.59 16.43 -19.92
N ASN A 139 6.80 17.70 -19.58
CA ASN A 139 7.99 18.15 -18.87
C ASN A 139 7.86 18.05 -17.34
N ILE A 140 6.72 17.57 -16.82
CA ILE A 140 6.55 17.31 -15.39
C ILE A 140 7.30 16.03 -15.03
N ASN A 141 8.11 16.11 -13.98
CA ASN A 141 8.91 14.98 -13.50
C ASN A 141 8.25 14.32 -12.27
N ILE A 142 7.36 13.36 -12.51
CA ILE A 142 6.70 12.55 -11.47
C ILE A 142 7.09 11.10 -11.70
N HIS A 143 7.67 10.49 -10.66
CA HIS A 143 8.11 9.09 -10.63
C HIS A 143 7.45 8.31 -9.49
N VAL A 144 6.28 8.78 -9.07
CA VAL A 144 5.48 8.17 -8.03
C VAL A 144 4.05 8.02 -8.54
N ASP A 145 3.39 6.93 -8.16
CA ASP A 145 1.94 6.85 -8.18
C ASP A 145 1.41 7.42 -6.87
N MET A 146 0.62 8.47 -6.98
CA MET A 146 -0.08 9.07 -5.86
C MET A 146 -1.55 8.68 -5.95
N VAL A 147 -2.11 8.09 -4.89
CA VAL A 147 -3.53 7.71 -4.82
C VAL A 147 -4.17 8.33 -3.58
N ILE A 148 -5.34 8.93 -3.76
CA ILE A 148 -6.10 9.60 -2.71
C ILE A 148 -7.50 8.97 -2.69
N THR A 149 -7.92 8.48 -1.52
CA THR A 149 -9.25 7.93 -1.27
C THR A 149 -9.81 8.49 0.05
N PRO A 150 -11.10 8.27 0.39
CA PRO A 150 -11.67 8.73 1.67
C PRO A 150 -10.92 8.22 2.90
N ASN A 151 -10.26 7.07 2.77
CA ASN A 151 -9.66 6.36 3.90
C ASN A 151 -8.16 6.61 4.03
N GLN A 152 -7.46 6.87 2.90
CA GLN A 152 -6.01 6.94 2.90
C GLN A 152 -5.44 7.74 1.73
N PHE A 153 -4.25 8.27 1.96
CA PHE A 153 -3.37 8.85 0.97
C PHE A 153 -2.17 7.92 0.79
N VAL A 154 -1.87 7.53 -0.45
CA VAL A 154 -0.81 6.59 -0.79
C VAL A 154 0.14 7.24 -1.78
N THR A 155 1.43 7.07 -1.56
CA THR A 155 2.46 7.39 -2.54
C THR A 155 3.33 6.17 -2.76
N PHE A 156 3.52 5.75 -4.00
CA PHE A 156 4.29 4.59 -4.38
C PHE A 156 5.35 4.97 -5.41
N GLN A 157 6.62 4.66 -5.16
CA GLN A 157 7.72 4.91 -6.09
C GLN A 157 7.68 3.96 -7.28
N LEU A 158 7.71 4.49 -8.50
CA LEU A 158 7.58 3.70 -9.73
C LEU A 158 8.88 3.01 -10.19
N HIS A 159 10.00 3.27 -9.51
CA HIS A 159 11.32 2.70 -9.78
C HIS A 159 11.89 2.02 -8.55
N GLU A 160 12.87 1.14 -8.75
CA GLU A 160 13.61 0.53 -7.66
C GLU A 160 14.40 1.57 -6.83
N PRO A 161 14.43 1.46 -5.50
CA PRO A 161 13.76 0.45 -4.68
C PRO A 161 12.24 0.66 -4.62
N MET A 162 11.47 -0.41 -4.83
CA MET A 162 10.00 -0.36 -4.80
C MET A 162 9.49 -0.09 -3.37
N VAL A 163 9.02 1.13 -3.12
CA VAL A 163 8.61 1.60 -1.79
C VAL A 163 7.29 2.35 -1.87
N ALA A 164 6.40 2.10 -0.91
CA ALA A 164 5.16 2.87 -0.75
C ALA A 164 4.95 3.37 0.69
N LEU A 165 4.39 4.57 0.79
CA LEU A 165 3.93 5.18 2.04
C LEU A 165 2.41 5.29 2.01
N VAL A 166 1.77 4.96 3.12
CA VAL A 166 0.32 5.09 3.31
C VAL A 166 0.05 5.94 4.53
N VAL A 167 -0.75 6.99 4.36
CA VAL A 167 -1.15 7.92 5.41
C VAL A 167 -2.66 7.80 5.62
N GLU A 168 -3.06 7.38 6.82
CA GLU A 168 -4.45 7.27 7.26
C GLU A 168 -4.75 8.40 8.23
N ASN A 169 -4.75 9.64 7.74
CA ASN A 169 -5.02 10.85 8.52
C ASN A 169 -5.97 11.76 7.73
N GLN A 170 -7.16 12.04 8.28
CA GLN A 170 -8.21 12.77 7.57
C GLN A 170 -7.83 14.19 7.17
N SER A 171 -7.07 14.90 8.00
CA SER A 171 -6.58 16.24 7.67
C SER A 171 -5.60 16.20 6.49
N MET A 172 -4.68 15.23 6.48
CA MET A 172 -3.74 15.03 5.38
C MET A 172 -4.47 14.63 4.08
N ILE A 173 -5.40 13.69 4.17
CA ILE A 173 -6.21 13.23 3.03
C ILE A 173 -6.99 14.40 2.42
N THR A 174 -7.61 15.23 3.27
CA THR A 174 -8.39 16.39 2.84
C THR A 174 -7.51 17.38 2.10
N VAL A 175 -6.35 17.76 2.64
CA VAL A 175 -5.41 18.68 1.96
C VAL A 175 -4.94 18.11 0.62
N GLN A 176 -4.58 16.82 0.57
CA GLN A 176 -4.15 16.19 -0.69
C GLN A 176 -5.27 16.17 -1.72
N LYS A 177 -6.51 15.89 -1.31
CA LYS A 177 -7.69 15.95 -2.18
C LYS A 177 -7.91 17.38 -2.71
N GLU A 178 -7.85 18.40 -1.86
CA GLU A 178 -8.03 19.79 -2.30
C GLU A 178 -6.93 20.22 -3.28
N LEU A 179 -5.67 19.87 -3.02
CA LEU A 179 -4.57 20.11 -3.96
C LEU A 179 -4.78 19.39 -5.29
N PHE A 180 -5.26 18.15 -5.26
CA PHE A 180 -5.61 17.41 -6.46
C PHE A 180 -6.72 18.12 -7.25
N GLU A 181 -7.79 18.57 -6.60
CA GLU A 181 -8.91 19.24 -7.27
C GLU A 181 -8.49 20.59 -7.89
N LEU A 182 -7.61 21.35 -7.20
CA LEU A 182 -7.02 22.56 -7.77
C LEU A 182 -6.21 22.27 -9.04
N LEU A 183 -5.40 21.20 -9.03
CA LEU A 183 -4.67 20.75 -10.21
C LEU A 183 -5.63 20.24 -11.29
N TRP A 184 -6.66 19.50 -10.89
CA TRP A 184 -7.69 18.98 -11.77
C TRP A 184 -8.30 20.14 -12.55
N ASP A 185 -8.88 21.14 -11.88
CA ASP A 185 -9.58 22.27 -12.49
C ASP A 185 -8.70 23.10 -13.43
N LYS A 186 -7.39 23.15 -13.19
CA LYS A 186 -6.44 23.83 -14.07
C LYS A 186 -6.34 23.19 -15.46
N TYR A 187 -6.44 21.86 -15.55
CA TYR A 187 -6.33 21.13 -16.81
C TYR A 187 -7.74 20.70 -17.23
N ASN A 188 -8.40 21.43 -18.14
CA ASN A 188 -9.73 21.06 -18.65
C ASN A 188 -9.63 20.19 -19.91
#